data_AF-A0A958FXP1-F1
#
_entry.id   AF-A0A958FXP1-F1
#
_cell.length_a   1.000
_cell.length_b   1.000
_cell.length_c   1.000
_cell.angle_alpha   90.00
_cell.angle_beta   90.00
_cell.angle_gamma   90.00
#
_symmetry.space_group_name_H-M   'P 1'
#
loop_
_entity.id
_entity.type
_entity.pdbx_description
1 polymer ?
#
loop_
_entity_poly.entity_id
_entity_poly.type
_entity_poly.pdbx_seq_one_letter_code
_entity_poly.pdbx_strand_id
1 'polypeptide(L)'
;MSQKLIRGLGLLDSFSLVVGTIIGTGVFLKTATMAQSMGSPWLVLLAWVVAGLLSITGALSYAEISSLFPRAGGEYAYLREGYGNFWA
;
A
#
# COMPACT_ATOMS: atom_id res chain seq x y z
N MET A 1 -4.61 -11.59 -32.11
CA MET A 1 -5.39 -12.23 -31.03
C MET A 1 -5.00 -11.60 -29.71
N SER A 2 -5.88 -10.83 -29.07
CA SER A 2 -5.62 -10.30 -27.73
C SER A 2 -5.76 -11.44 -26.72
N GLN A 3 -4.64 -11.94 -26.20
CA GLN A 3 -4.64 -12.93 -25.12
C GLN A 3 -5.32 -12.32 -23.89
N LYS A 4 -6.45 -12.88 -23.46
CA LYS A 4 -7.22 -12.40 -22.31
C LYS A 4 -6.68 -13.08 -21.06
N LEU A 5 -6.21 -12.29 -20.08
CA LEU A 5 -5.70 -12.85 -18.82
C LEU A 5 -6.81 -13.61 -18.08
N ILE A 6 -6.42 -14.73 -17.47
CA ILE A 6 -7.29 -15.52 -16.58
C ILE A 6 -7.38 -14.78 -15.24
N ARG A 7 -8.60 -14.51 -14.77
CA ARG A 7 -8.84 -13.97 -13.42
C ARG A 7 -8.72 -15.09 -12.39
N GLY A 8 -7.49 -15.41 -12.01
CA GLY A 8 -7.18 -16.51 -11.09
C GLY A 8 -6.77 -16.09 -9.67
N LEU A 9 -6.51 -14.80 -9.42
CA LEU A 9 -6.05 -14.33 -8.11
C LEU A 9 -7.21 -14.32 -7.10
N GLY A 10 -7.10 -15.17 -6.08
CA GLY A 10 -8.00 -15.21 -4.94
C GLY A 10 -7.56 -14.25 -3.82
N LEU A 11 -8.23 -14.37 -2.68
CA LEU A 11 -7.93 -13.59 -1.47
C LEU A 11 -6.50 -13.84 -0.96
N LEU A 12 -6.10 -15.11 -0.84
CA LEU A 12 -4.78 -15.48 -0.32
C LEU A 12 -3.64 -15.06 -1.26
N ASP A 13 -3.85 -15.19 -2.57
CA ASP A 13 -2.88 -14.76 -3.57
C ASP A 13 -2.69 -13.24 -3.53
N SER A 14 -3.80 -12.50 -3.48
CA SER A 14 -3.79 -11.03 -3.40
C SER A 14 -3.16 -10.55 -2.09
N PHE A 15 -3.48 -11.18 -0.96
CA PHE A 15 -2.89 -10.86 0.33
C PHE A 15 -1.37 -11.11 0.32
N SER A 16 -0.94 -12.27 -0.16
CA SER A 16 0.48 -12.63 -0.23
C SER A 16 1.27 -11.67 -1.13
N LEU A 17 0.67 -11.24 -2.24
CA LEU A 17 1.25 -10.25 -3.15
C LEU A 17 1.43 -8.90 -2.45
N VAL A 18 0.44 -8.43 -1.71
CA VAL A 18 0.55 -7.18 -0.93
C VAL A 18 1.64 -7.30 0.14
N VAL A 19 1.69 -8.41 0.89
CA VAL A 19 2.74 -8.63 1.90
C VAL A 19 4.13 -8.65 1.26
N GLY A 20 4.30 -9.34 0.15
CA GLY A 20 5.59 -9.44 -0.55
C GLY A 20 6.05 -8.15 -1.20
N THR A 21 5.14 -7.24 -1.55
CA THR A 21 5.49 -5.92 -2.10
C THR A 21 5.80 -4.89 -1.02
N ILE A 22 5.18 -5.00 0.17
CA ILE A 22 5.39 -4.07 1.29
C ILE A 22 6.64 -4.44 2.11
N ILE A 23 6.84 -5.72 2.43
CA ILE A 23 7.96 -6.15 3.27
C ILE A 23 9.24 -6.18 2.43
N GLY A 24 10.12 -5.21 2.66
CA GLY A 24 11.42 -5.11 1.99
C GLY A 24 12.50 -4.54 2.90
N THR A 25 13.55 -3.97 2.31
CA THR A 25 14.70 -3.39 3.02
C THR A 25 14.34 -2.21 3.93
N GLY A 26 13.18 -1.58 3.70
CA GLY A 26 12.69 -0.43 4.45
C GLY A 26 12.57 -0.70 5.96
N VAL A 27 12.17 -1.91 6.38
CA VAL A 27 12.05 -2.23 7.82
C VAL A 27 13.41 -2.14 8.53
N PHE A 28 14.48 -2.57 7.86
CA PHE A 28 15.83 -2.54 8.42
C PHE A 28 16.42 -1.12 8.37
N LEU A 29 16.32 -0.45 7.21
CA LEU A 29 16.90 0.88 7.01
C LEU A 29 16.23 1.94 7.89
N LYS A 30 14.89 1.97 7.94
CA LYS A 30 14.16 2.95 8.75
C LYS A 30 14.35 2.69 10.24
N THR A 31 14.37 1.44 10.67
CA THR A 31 14.61 1.10 12.08
C THR A 31 16.03 1.48 12.49
N ALA A 32 17.04 1.27 11.63
CA ALA A 32 18.40 1.69 11.90
C ALA A 32 18.54 3.21 12.05
N THR A 33 17.87 4.01 11.21
CA THR A 33 17.90 5.47 11.34
C THR A 33 17.14 5.97 12.56
N MET A 34 15.99 5.37 12.89
CA MET A 34 15.23 5.67 14.10
C MET A 34 16.01 5.32 15.37
N ALA A 35 16.67 4.16 15.42
CA ALA A 35 17.46 3.73 16.56
C ALA A 35 18.63 4.69 16.84
N GLN A 36 19.29 5.20 15.80
CA GLN A 36 20.37 6.20 15.93
C GLN A 36 19.86 7.56 16.41
N SER A 37 18.64 7.94 16.04
CA SER A 37 18.12 9.30 16.29
C SER A 37 17.31 9.42 17.59
N MET A 38 16.62 8.34 18.01
CA MET A 38 15.64 8.40 19.10
C MET A 38 16.17 7.95 20.46
N GLY A 39 17.32 7.28 20.52
CA GLY A 39 17.98 6.89 21.78
C GLY A 39 17.23 5.88 22.67
N SER A 40 15.99 5.50 22.33
CA SER A 40 15.17 4.54 23.07
C SER A 40 14.47 3.55 22.14
N PRO A 41 14.65 2.23 22.32
CA PRO A 41 13.95 1.20 21.54
C PRO A 41 12.43 1.29 21.64
N TRP A 42 11.90 1.75 22.78
CA TRP A 42 10.46 1.87 23.00
C TRP A 42 9.82 2.93 22.08
N LEU A 43 10.51 4.04 21.86
CA LEU A 43 10.05 5.10 20.95
C LEU A 43 9.99 4.60 19.50
N VAL A 44 10.94 3.75 19.10
CA VAL A 44 10.96 3.14 17.76
C VAL A 44 9.77 2.20 17.57
N LEU A 45 9.45 1.38 18.57
CA LEU A 45 8.27 0.49 18.52
C LEU A 45 6.96 1.30 18.48
N LEU A 46 6.84 2.36 19.30
CA LEU A 46 5.69 3.26 19.25
C LEU A 46 5.53 3.93 17.90
N ALA A 47 6.62 4.40 17.28
CA ALA A 47 6.60 4.99 15.96
C ALA A 47 6.07 4.00 14.90
N TRP A 48 6.48 2.73 14.97
CA TRP A 48 5.96 1.67 14.10
C TRP A 48 4.47 1.40 14.31
N VAL A 49 4.00 1.36 15.56
CA VAL A 49 2.57 1.18 15.86
C VAL A 49 1.75 2.34 15.31
N VAL A 50 2.18 3.59 15.52
CA VAL A 50 1.48 4.77 15.01
C VAL A 50 1.48 4.79 13.48
N ALA A 51 2.61 4.49 12.84
CA ALA A 51 2.70 4.40 11.38
C ALA A 51 1.80 3.28 10.82
N GLY A 52 1.73 2.13 11.51
CA GLY A 52 0.84 1.03 11.15
C GLY A 52 -0.63 1.42 11.21
N LEU A 53 -1.05 2.10 12.28
CA LEU A 53 -2.43 2.60 12.41
C LEU A 53 -2.78 3.59 11.30
N LEU A 54 -1.88 4.53 10.99
CA LEU A 54 -2.07 5.48 9.89
C LEU A 54 -2.11 4.79 8.51
N SER A 55 -1.34 3.72 8.35
CA SER A 55 -1.34 2.95 7.09
C SER A 55 -2.64 2.18 6.91
N ILE A 56 -3.23 1.66 7.99
CA ILE A 56 -4.53 0.97 7.96
C ILE A 56 -5.65 1.92 7.53
N THR A 57 -5.68 3.14 8.06
CA THR A 57 -6.72 4.11 7.66
C THR A 57 -6.63 4.43 6.18
N GLY A 58 -5.42 4.68 5.66
CA GLY A 58 -5.19 4.86 4.22
C GLY A 58 -5.61 3.63 3.40
N ALA A 59 -5.22 2.43 3.83
CA ALA A 59 -5.56 1.18 3.13
C ALA A 59 -7.08 0.96 3.04
N LEU A 60 -7.84 1.27 4.09
CA LEU A 60 -9.30 1.19 4.09
C LEU A 60 -9.93 2.20 3.12
N SER A 61 -9.45 3.43 3.09
CA SER A 61 -9.90 4.43 2.10
C SER A 61 -9.59 3.98 0.66
N TYR A 62 -8.40 3.42 0.42
CA TYR A 62 -8.07 2.84 -0.88
C TYR A 62 -8.95 1.63 -1.22
N ALA A 63 -9.32 0.80 -0.25
CA ALA A 63 -10.20 -0.35 -0.48
C ALA A 63 -11.59 0.08 -0.97
N GLU A 64 -12.14 1.16 -0.40
CA GLU A 64 -13.42 1.73 -0.84
C GLU A 64 -13.36 2.18 -2.30
N ILE A 65 -12.36 2.99 -2.66
CA ILE A 65 -12.18 3.49 -4.04
C ILE A 65 -11.89 2.34 -5.02
N SER A 66 -11.06 1.38 -4.62
CA SER A 66 -10.71 0.22 -5.47
C SER A 66 -11.91 -0.68 -5.74
N SER A 67 -12.87 -0.73 -4.80
CA SER A 67 -14.13 -1.47 -4.98
C SER A 67 -15.09 -0.76 -5.93
N LEU A 68 -15.09 0.58 -5.95
CA LEU A 68 -15.89 1.40 -6.86
C LEU A 68 -15.34 1.37 -8.30
N PHE A 69 -14.02 1.33 -8.46
CA PHE A 69 -13.34 1.34 -9.76
C PHE A 69 -12.48 0.09 -9.98
N PRO A 70 -13.07 -1.10 -10.22
CA PRO A 70 -12.36 -2.38 -10.36
C PRO A 70 -11.68 -2.52 -11.75
N ARG A 71 -10.75 -1.61 -12.05
CA ARG A 71 -9.98 -1.55 -13.30
C ARG A 71 -8.49 -1.64 -12.99
N ALA A 72 -7.74 -2.28 -13.90
CA ALA A 72 -6.28 -2.26 -13.83
C ALA A 72 -5.79 -0.84 -14.17
N GLY A 73 -5.21 -0.15 -13.19
CA GLY A 73 -4.73 1.24 -13.33
C GLY A 73 -4.39 1.92 -12.01
N GLY A 74 -4.91 1.43 -10.88
CA GLY A 74 -4.58 1.92 -9.54
C GLY A 74 -4.84 3.42 -9.39
N GLU A 75 -3.91 4.13 -8.77
CA GLU A 75 -4.03 5.57 -8.50
C GLU A 75 -4.28 6.42 -9.74
N TYR A 76 -3.65 6.07 -10.87
CA TYR A 76 -3.87 6.76 -12.14
C TYR A 76 -5.34 6.68 -12.58
N ALA A 77 -5.96 5.51 -12.45
CA ALA A 77 -7.36 5.35 -12.80
C ALA A 77 -8.27 6.17 -11.87
N TYR A 78 -7.94 6.26 -10.58
CA TYR A 78 -8.71 7.03 -9.60
C TYR A 78 -8.63 8.52 -9.87
N LEU A 79 -7.42 9.03 -10.12
CA LEU A 79 -7.20 10.45 -10.40
C LEU A 79 -7.81 10.86 -11.74
N ARG A 80 -7.68 10.01 -12.77
CA ARG A 80 -8.31 10.27 -14.07
C ARG A 80 -9.82 10.36 -13.99
N GLU A 81 -10.45 9.49 -13.21
CA GLU A 81 -11.90 9.51 -13.03
C GLU A 81 -12.35 10.73 -12.20
N GLY A 82 -11.59 11.10 -11.17
CA GLY A 82 -11.93 12.21 -10.28
C GLY A 82 -11.64 13.61 -10.85
N TYR A 83 -10.53 13.77 -11.57
CA TYR A 83 -10.03 15.08 -12.04
C TYR A 83 -10.06 15.25 -13.56
N GLY A 84 -10.41 14.21 -14.32
CA GLY A 84 -10.47 14.23 -15.78
C GLY A 84 -9.09 14.17 -16.45
N ASN A 85 -9.09 14.10 -17.79
CA ASN A 85 -7.89 13.87 -18.60
C ASN A 85 -6.84 15.01 -18.57
N PHE A 86 -7.11 16.14 -17.92
CA PHE A 86 -6.15 17.25 -17.87
C PHE A 86 -5.11 17.08 -16.74
N TRP A 87 -5.46 16.32 -15.69
CA TRP A 87 -4.64 16.12 -14.49
C TRP A 87 -4.14 14.67 -14.31
N ALA A 88 -4.43 13.79 -15.27
CA ALA A 88 -4.01 12.39 -15.29
C ALA A 88 -3.11 12.12 -16.49
#